data_AF-A0A956J1W6-F1
#
_entry.id   AF-A0A956J1W6-F1
#
_cell.length_a   1.000
_cell.length_b   1.000
_cell.length_c   1.000
_cell.angle_alpha   90.00
_cell.angle_beta   90.00
_cell.angle_gamma   90.00
#
_symmetry.space_group_name_H-M   'P 1'
#
loop_
_entity.id
_entity.type
_entity.pdbx_description
1 polymer ?
#
loop_
_entity_poly.entity_id
_entity_poly.type
_entity_poly.pdbx_seq_one_letter_code
_entity_poly.pdbx_strand_id
1 'polypeptide(L)'
;LYGVEQGLELQAESVGDPGVDGERLPTTLREATALLGKSKLARRLLGEEFVDHYVRTRDWECRAYEQAVSDWELRRYFEII
;
A
#
# COMPACT_ATOMS: atom_id res chain seq x y z
N LEU A 1 -1.86 -20.08 2.96
CA LEU A 1 -2.23 -21.17 3.90
C LEU A 1 -2.48 -20.67 5.33
N TYR A 2 -1.72 -19.69 5.83
CA TYR A 2 -1.82 -19.14 7.19
C TYR A 2 -3.24 -19.09 7.81
N GLY A 3 -4.24 -18.50 7.14
CA GLY A 3 -5.60 -18.40 7.69
C GLY A 3 -6.26 -19.76 7.96
N VAL A 4 -6.06 -20.74 7.07
CA VAL A 4 -6.55 -22.12 7.23
C VAL A 4 -5.76 -22.85 8.33
N GLU A 5 -4.43 -22.72 8.32
CA GLU A 5 -3.54 -23.35 9.30
C GLU A 5 -3.77 -22.85 10.73
N GLN A 6 -4.15 -21.58 10.89
CA GLN A 6 -4.45 -20.95 12.18
C GLN A 6 -5.95 -21.00 12.53
N GLY A 7 -6.79 -21.57 11.65
CA GLY A 7 -8.24 -21.64 11.87
C GLY A 7 -8.89 -20.27 12.11
N LEU A 8 -8.44 -19.23 11.41
CA LEU A 8 -8.97 -17.88 11.60
C LEU A 8 -10.44 -17.83 11.19
N GLU A 9 -11.26 -17.21 12.05
CA GLU A 9 -12.66 -16.96 11.72
C GLU A 9 -12.76 -15.94 10.59
N LEU A 10 -13.65 -16.24 9.65
CA LEU A 10 -13.98 -15.31 8.58
C LEU A 10 -14.85 -14.20 9.16
N GLN A 11 -14.56 -12.97 8.77
CA GLN A 11 -15.44 -11.85 9.06
C GLN A 11 -16.78 -12.07 8.33
N ALA A 12 -17.84 -11.49 8.89
CA ALA A 12 -19.15 -11.49 8.25
C ALA A 12 -19.07 -10.88 6.84
N GLU A 13 -19.94 -11.33 5.96
CA GLU A 13 -20.05 -10.76 4.62
C GLU A 13 -20.29 -9.24 4.69
N SER A 14 -19.60 -8.50 3.83
CA SER A 14 -19.86 -7.08 3.70
C SER A 14 -21.25 -6.88 3.10
N VAL A 15 -22.15 -6.24 3.85
CA VAL A 15 -23.48 -5.86 3.38
C VAL A 15 -23.51 -4.35 3.20
N GLY A 16 -24.01 -3.86 2.05
CA GLY A 16 -24.07 -2.44 1.73
C GLY A 16 -23.17 -2.07 0.54
N ASP A 17 -22.87 -0.77 0.40
CA ASP A 17 -21.96 -0.28 -0.65
C ASP A 17 -20.51 -0.32 -0.13
N PRO A 18 -19.62 -1.15 -0.68
CA PRO A 18 -18.23 -1.22 -0.24
C PRO A 18 -17.48 0.12 -0.35
N GLY A 19 -17.92 1.01 -1.24
CA GLY A 19 -17.36 2.35 -1.43
C GLY A 19 -17.73 3.32 -0.30
N VAL A 20 -18.73 3.02 0.51
CA VAL A 20 -19.20 3.86 1.62
C VAL A 20 -18.96 3.18 2.98
N ASP A 21 -19.28 1.89 3.06
CA ASP A 21 -19.33 1.15 4.32
C ASP A 21 -18.08 0.28 4.57
N GLY A 22 -17.21 0.14 3.57
CA GLY A 22 -16.02 -0.71 3.62
C GLY A 22 -14.78 -0.05 4.23
N GLU A 23 -13.94 -0.85 4.90
CA GLU A 23 -12.62 -0.40 5.34
C GLU A 23 -11.74 -0.08 4.11
N ARG A 24 -11.10 1.10 4.14
CA ARG A 24 -10.27 1.57 3.04
C ARG A 24 -8.89 0.93 3.08
N LEU A 25 -8.49 0.36 1.95
CA LEU A 25 -7.10 0.00 1.70
C LEU A 25 -6.24 1.27 1.53
N PRO A 26 -4.92 1.16 1.77
CA PRO A 26 -3.99 2.26 1.47
C PRO A 26 -4.17 2.71 0.02
N THR A 27 -4.24 4.03 -0.17
CA THR A 27 -4.55 4.64 -1.48
C THR A 27 -3.29 4.97 -2.28
N THR A 28 -2.14 4.95 -1.61
CA THR A 28 -0.84 5.22 -2.21
C THR A 28 0.14 4.08 -1.97
N LEU A 29 1.10 3.93 -2.89
CA LEU A 29 2.21 2.99 -2.73
C LEU A 29 2.99 3.27 -1.45
N ARG A 30 3.12 4.55 -1.07
CA ARG A 30 3.81 4.98 0.16
C ARG A 30 3.12 4.43 1.42
N GLU A 31 1.81 4.58 1.52
CA GLU A 31 1.02 4.05 2.65
C GLU A 31 1.12 2.52 2.72
N ALA A 32 0.94 1.84 1.58
CA ALA A 32 1.04 0.38 1.51
C ALA A 32 2.44 -0.11 1.91
N THR A 33 3.50 0.58 1.47
CA THR A 33 4.89 0.28 1.81
C THR A 33 5.15 0.44 3.30
N ALA A 34 4.64 1.51 3.92
CA ALA A 34 4.77 1.74 5.35
C ALA A 34 4.04 0.67 6.19
N LEU A 35 2.86 0.24 5.74
CA LEU A 35 2.10 -0.84 6.38
C LEU A 35 2.81 -2.19 6.25
N LEU A 36 3.33 -2.51 5.06
CA LEU A 36 4.07 -3.73 4.81
C LEU A 36 5.32 -3.82 5.70
N GLY A 37 6.08 -2.73 5.83
CA GLY A 37 7.28 -2.67 6.67
C GLY A 37 7.00 -2.96 8.15
N LYS A 38 5.79 -2.63 8.63
CA LYS A 38 5.34 -2.88 10.02
C LYS A 38 4.67 -4.24 10.21
N SER A 39 4.38 -4.97 9.13
CA SER A 39 3.60 -6.22 9.21
C SER A 39 4.45 -7.38 9.71
N LYS A 40 4.23 -7.78 10.97
CA LYS A 40 4.83 -8.98 11.57
C LYS A 40 4.43 -10.26 10.82
N LEU A 41 3.18 -10.30 10.35
CA LEU A 41 2.68 -11.44 9.58
C LEU A 41 3.39 -11.56 8.23
N ALA A 42 3.55 -10.45 7.51
CA ALA A 42 4.28 -10.46 6.24
C ALA A 42 5.73 -10.90 6.43
N ARG A 43 6.42 -10.42 7.48
CA ARG A 43 7.78 -10.86 7.82
C ARG A 43 7.86 -12.35 8.11
N ARG A 44 6.89 -12.90 8.85
CA ARG A 44 6.82 -14.35 9.13
C ARG A 44 6.59 -15.18 7.88
N LEU A 45 5.74 -14.71 6.96
CA LEU A 45 5.35 -15.48 5.77
C LEU A 45 6.34 -15.37 4.62
N LEU A 46 6.92 -14.18 4.43
CA LEU A 46 7.77 -13.86 3.27
C LEU A 46 9.26 -13.81 3.62
N GLY A 47 9.60 -13.77 4.91
CA GLY A 47 10.96 -13.61 5.40
C GLY A 47 11.30 -12.16 5.71
N GLU A 48 12.09 -11.96 6.76
CA GLU A 48 12.49 -10.63 7.23
C GLU A 48 13.33 -9.88 6.20
N GLU A 49 14.36 -10.54 5.65
CA GLU A 49 15.25 -9.95 4.64
C GLU A 49 14.49 -9.54 3.37
N PHE A 50 13.55 -10.37 2.93
CA PHE A 50 12.72 -10.06 1.77
C PHE A 50 11.88 -8.81 2.01
N VAL A 51 11.14 -8.76 3.12
CA VAL A 51 10.28 -7.62 3.44
C VAL A 51 11.10 -6.35 3.55
N ASP A 52 12.26 -6.39 4.21
CA ASP A 52 13.13 -5.22 4.35
C ASP A 52 13.70 -4.75 3.00
N HIS A 53 14.18 -5.68 2.17
CA HIS A 53 14.68 -5.34 0.84
C HIS A 53 13.57 -4.74 -0.02
N TYR A 54 12.42 -5.41 -0.10
CA TYR A 54 11.30 -4.99 -0.94
C TYR A 54 10.79 -3.61 -0.53
N VAL A 55 10.56 -3.37 0.76
CA VAL A 55 10.13 -2.06 1.30
C VAL A 55 11.10 -0.95 0.92
N ARG A 56 12.42 -1.18 1.00
CA ARG A 56 13.43 -0.19 0.58
C ARG A 56 13.32 0.16 -0.90
N THR A 57 13.07 -0.84 -1.77
CA THR A 57 12.88 -0.56 -3.20
C THR A 57 11.65 0.30 -3.48
N ARG A 58 10.55 0.05 -2.77
CA ARG A 58 9.29 0.81 -2.94
C ARG A 58 9.41 2.21 -2.36
N ASP A 59 10.09 2.38 -1.23
CA ASP A 59 10.36 3.69 -0.66
C ASP A 59 11.18 4.57 -1.61
N TRP A 60 12.21 4.00 -2.23
CA TRP A 60 12.98 4.69 -3.26
C TRP A 60 12.11 5.11 -4.46
N GLU A 61 11.26 4.21 -4.96
CA GLU A 61 10.34 4.50 -6.06
C GLU A 61 9.37 5.64 -5.72
N CYS A 62 8.80 5.65 -4.51
CA CYS A 62 7.94 6.74 -4.07
C CYS A 62 8.68 8.08 -4.01
N ARG A 63 9.94 8.10 -3.56
CA ARG A 63 10.75 9.33 -3.55
C ARG A 63 11.05 9.82 -4.96
N ALA A 64 11.35 8.91 -5.89
CA ALA A 64 11.59 9.25 -7.29
C ALA A 64 10.32 9.84 -7.93
N TYR A 65 9.15 9.26 -7.65
CA TYR A 65 7.87 9.77 -8.14
C TYR A 65 7.57 11.19 -7.65
N GLU A 66 7.81 11.47 -6.36
CA GLU A 66 7.57 12.80 -5.78
C GLU A 66 8.50 13.90 -6.29
N GLN A 67 9.63 13.54 -6.88
CA GLN A 67 10.57 14.48 -7.50
C GLN A 67 10.22 14.76 -8.97
N ALA A 68 9.35 13.97 -9.58
CA ALA A 68 8.96 14.14 -10.96
C ALA A 68 7.86 15.22 -11.08
N VAL A 69 7.99 16.08 -12.09
CA VAL A 69 6.91 16.97 -12.51
C VAL A 69 6.14 16.28 -13.62
N SER A 70 4.85 16.05 -13.41
CA SER A 70 3.97 15.38 -14.36
C SER A 70 3.41 16.35 -15.40
N ASP A 71 3.03 15.82 -16.56
CA ASP A 71 2.32 16.56 -17.60
C ASP A 71 1.02 17.21 -17.09
N TRP A 72 0.34 16.57 -16.12
CA TRP A 72 -0.86 17.13 -15.50
C TRP A 72 -0.54 18.40 -14.73
N GLU A 73 0.56 18.40 -13.96
CA GLU A 73 1.01 19.58 -13.21
C GLU A 73 1.46 20.69 -14.17
N LEU A 74 2.18 20.34 -15.24
CA LEU A 74 2.58 21.29 -16.27
C LEU A 74 1.35 21.95 -16.92
N ARG A 75 0.39 21.16 -17.43
CA ARG A 75 -0.83 21.71 -18.06
C ARG A 75 -1.64 22.58 -17.10
N ARG A 76 -1.63 22.25 -15.80
CA ARG A 76 -2.38 22.99 -14.80
C ARG A 76 -1.70 24.28 -14.37
N TYR A 77 -0.38 24.36 -14.32
CA TYR A 77 0.31 25.47 -13.66
C TYR A 77 1.28 26.25 -14.57
N PHE A 78 1.71 25.69 -15.70
CA PHE A 78 2.77 26.29 -16.53
C PHE A 78 2.31 27.55 -17.28
N GLU A 79 1.06 27.61 -17.74
CA GLU A 79 0.51 28.75 -18.51
C GLU A 79 -0.37 29.68 -17.66
N ILE A 80 -0.49 29.44 -16.34
CA ILE A 80 -1.32 30.26 -15.44
C ILE A 80 -0.62 31.57 -15.03
N ILE A 81 0.64 31.80 -15.44
CA ILE A 81 1.44 32.98 -15.09
C ILE A 81 1.52 33.97 -16.26
#